data_AF-A0AA43D2Z1-F1
#
_entry.id   AF-A0AA43D2Z1-F1
#
_cell.length_a   1.000
_cell.length_b   1.000
_cell.length_c   1.000
_cell.angle_alpha   90.00
_cell.angle_beta   90.00
_cell.angle_gamma   90.00
#
_symmetry.space_group_name_H-M   'P 1'
#
loop_
_entity.id
_entity.type
_entity.pdbx_description
1 polymer ?
#
loop_
_entity_poly.entity_id
_entity_poly.type
_entity_poly.pdbx_seq_one_letter_code
_entity_poly.pdbx_strand_id
1 'polypeptide(L)'
;EALDVLSEKDIHVNALRVRGFPFGDEVNDFVRSHSWVFVIEQNRDAQLKTLLVNDGKINPSRLISVLHYDGTPITARFIVDQISQHAGARNIVPLKKAS
;
A
#
# COMPACT_ATOMS: atom_id res chain seq x y z
N GLU A 1 10.25 10.52 -5.39
CA GLU A 1 9.72 10.28 -6.74
C GLU A 1 8.30 9.72 -6.74
N ALA A 2 8.04 8.46 -6.36
CA ALA A 2 6.68 7.90 -6.43
C ALA A 2 5.64 8.71 -5.60
N LEU A 3 6.03 9.15 -4.39
CA LEU A 3 5.19 9.99 -3.53
C LEU A 3 4.89 11.36 -4.16
N ASP A 4 5.88 11.95 -4.81
CA ASP A 4 5.76 13.26 -5.47
C ASP A 4 4.76 13.17 -6.64
N VAL A 5 4.91 12.14 -7.48
CA VAL A 5 4.00 11.88 -8.61
C VAL A 5 2.57 11.56 -8.14
N LEU A 6 2.40 10.86 -7.02
CA LEU A 6 1.08 10.62 -6.43
C LEU A 6 0.46 11.93 -5.92
N SER A 7 1.25 12.81 -5.30
CA SER A 7 0.78 14.12 -4.86
C SER A 7 0.37 15.01 -6.03
N GLU A 8 1.11 14.99 -7.14
CA GLU A 8 0.73 15.69 -8.39
C GLU A 8 -0.60 15.18 -8.99
N LYS A 9 -0.99 13.95 -8.64
CA LYS A 9 -2.26 13.32 -9.02
C LYS A 9 -3.37 13.50 -7.97
N ASP A 10 -3.17 14.35 -6.98
CA ASP A 10 -4.10 14.58 -5.85
C ASP A 10 -4.32 13.31 -4.99
N ILE A 11 -3.36 12.38 -5.01
CA ILE A 11 -3.36 11.17 -4.19
C ILE A 11 -2.35 11.36 -3.06
N HIS A 12 -2.83 11.85 -1.93
CA HIS A 12 -2.00 12.04 -0.75
C HIS A 12 -1.86 10.74 0.05
N VAL A 13 -0.61 10.29 0.24
CA VAL A 13 -0.28 9.10 1.00
C VAL A 13 0.82 9.40 2.00
N ASN A 14 0.73 8.78 3.18
CA ASN A 14 1.86 8.72 4.10
C ASN A 14 2.68 7.46 3.79
N ALA A 15 3.98 7.48 4.12
CA ALA A 15 4.88 6.37 3.87
C ALA A 15 5.69 6.02 5.11
N LEU A 16 5.88 4.72 5.33
CA LEU A 16 6.78 4.16 6.33
C LEU A 16 7.67 3.10 5.66
N ARG A 17 8.96 3.11 5.97
CA ARG A 17 9.89 2.06 5.53
C ARG A 17 10.20 1.12 6.69
N VAL A 18 9.81 -0.14 6.56
CA VAL A 18 10.23 -1.21 7.49
C VAL A 18 11.73 -1.43 7.36
N ARG A 19 12.47 -1.37 8.47
CA ARG A 19 13.93 -1.49 8.50
C ARG A 19 14.45 -2.86 8.94
N GLY A 20 13.61 -3.67 9.58
CA GLY A 20 14.00 -5.00 10.07
C GLY A 20 12.88 -5.68 10.84
N PHE A 21 13.12 -6.95 11.15
CA PHE A 21 12.32 -7.77 12.05
C PHE A 21 13.14 -8.07 13.32
N PRO A 22 12.54 -8.07 14.53
CA PRO A 22 11.12 -7.81 14.84
C PRO A 22 10.68 -6.37 14.50
N PHE A 23 9.39 -6.16 14.22
CA PHE A 23 8.87 -4.83 13.89
C PHE A 23 8.90 -3.91 15.12
N GLY A 24 9.33 -2.66 14.91
CA GLY A 24 9.16 -1.61 15.91
C GLY A 24 7.70 -1.14 16.00
N ASP A 25 7.35 -0.49 17.12
CA ASP A 25 6.00 0.02 17.37
C ASP A 25 5.50 0.98 16.28
N GLU A 26 6.43 1.70 15.65
CA GLU A 26 6.16 2.62 14.53
C GLU A 26 5.35 1.97 13.39
N VAL A 27 5.55 0.67 13.12
CA VAL A 27 4.82 -0.06 12.07
C VAL A 27 3.35 -0.25 12.47
N ASN A 28 3.11 -0.61 13.72
CA ASN A 28 1.77 -0.83 14.22
C ASN A 28 1.00 0.49 14.37
N ASP A 29 1.66 1.55 14.82
CA ASP A 29 1.08 2.90 14.91
C ASP A 29 0.73 3.44 13.53
N PHE A 30 1.61 3.24 12.55
CA PHE A 30 1.35 3.60 11.17
C PHE A 30 0.12 2.85 10.65
N VAL A 31 0.04 1.54 10.83
CA VAL A 31 -1.12 0.79 10.35
C VAL A 31 -2.41 1.21 11.07
N ARG A 32 -2.37 1.46 12.38
CA ARG A 32 -3.55 1.90 13.15
C ARG A 32 -4.09 3.24 12.68
N SER A 33 -3.22 4.20 12.38
CA SER A 33 -3.59 5.57 11.98
C SER A 33 -4.14 5.70 10.55
N HIS A 34 -4.13 4.63 9.74
CA HIS A 34 -4.57 4.67 8.34
C HIS A 34 -5.67 3.65 8.06
N SER A 35 -6.77 4.06 7.41
CA SER A 35 -7.87 3.15 7.06
C SER A 35 -7.38 1.92 6.29
N TRP A 36 -6.45 2.12 5.36
CA TRP A 36 -5.83 1.09 4.53
C TRP A 36 -4.34 1.38 4.39
N VAL A 37 -3.53 0.33 4.27
CA VAL A 37 -2.08 0.44 4.04
C VAL A 37 -1.71 -0.40 2.82
N PHE A 38 -1.00 0.23 1.88
CA PHE A 38 -0.34 -0.48 0.80
C PHE A 38 0.96 -1.12 1.30
N VAL A 39 1.11 -2.42 1.10
CA VAL A 39 2.33 -3.16 1.40
C VAL A 39 3.05 -3.39 0.07
N ILE A 40 4.09 -2.59 -0.18
CA ILE A 40 4.90 -2.66 -1.39
C ILE A 40 6.07 -3.59 -1.13
N GLU A 41 6.21 -4.65 -1.93
CA GLU A 41 7.28 -5.62 -1.76
C GLU A 41 7.71 -6.26 -3.08
N GLN A 42 9.04 -6.44 -3.23
CA GLN A 42 9.63 -7.15 -4.37
C GLN A 42 9.71 -8.66 -4.09
N ASN A 43 8.56 -9.30 -3.93
CA ASN A 43 8.44 -10.74 -3.84
C ASN A 43 7.09 -11.21 -4.38
N ARG A 44 6.98 -12.51 -4.63
CA ARG A 44 5.78 -13.14 -5.19
C ARG A 44 4.70 -13.42 -4.15
N ASP A 45 5.12 -13.75 -2.93
CA ASP A 45 4.26 -14.44 -1.95
C ASP A 45 3.70 -13.52 -0.85
N ALA A 46 3.90 -12.21 -0.98
CA ALA A 46 3.48 -11.22 0.02
C ALA A 46 4.05 -11.51 1.43
N GLN A 47 5.34 -11.83 1.51
CA GLN A 47 5.99 -12.27 2.75
C GLN A 47 5.91 -11.21 3.85
N LEU A 48 6.08 -9.91 3.52
CA LEU A 48 5.98 -8.83 4.49
C LEU A 48 4.55 -8.73 5.02
N LYS A 49 3.53 -8.79 4.15
CA LYS A 49 2.13 -8.84 4.59
C LYS A 49 1.88 -10.02 5.53
N THR A 50 2.43 -11.19 5.23
CA THR A 50 2.29 -12.39 6.05
C THR A 50 2.85 -12.17 7.47
N LEU A 51 4.05 -11.59 7.58
CA LEU A 51 4.64 -11.24 8.88
C LEU A 51 3.82 -10.17 9.63
N LEU A 52 3.34 -9.14 8.93
CA LEU A 52 2.49 -8.10 9.53
C LEU A 52 1.19 -8.67 10.12
N VAL A 53 0.60 -9.66 9.45
CA VAL A 53 -0.62 -10.34 9.93
C VAL A 53 -0.30 -11.25 11.13
N ASN A 54 0.71 -12.10 11.00
CA ASN A 54 0.99 -13.14 11.99
C ASN A 54 1.66 -12.59 13.26
N ASP A 55 2.73 -11.82 13.10
CA ASP A 55 3.51 -11.29 14.22
C ASP A 55 2.99 -9.91 14.67
N GLY A 56 2.63 -9.06 13.70
CA GLY A 56 2.06 -7.73 13.96
C GLY A 56 0.59 -7.75 14.41
N LYS A 57 -0.10 -8.90 14.29
CA LYS A 57 -1.53 -9.06 14.59
C LYS A 57 -2.43 -8.05 13.85
N ILE A 58 -2.01 -7.65 12.66
CA ILE A 58 -2.73 -6.68 11.83
C ILE A 58 -3.85 -7.38 11.06
N ASN A 59 -5.03 -6.75 11.03
CA ASN A 59 -6.15 -7.25 10.22
C ASN A 59 -5.76 -7.26 8.72
N PRO A 60 -5.75 -8.43 8.05
CA PRO A 60 -5.30 -8.55 6.66
C PRO A 60 -6.17 -7.77 5.67
N SER A 61 -7.44 -7.49 5.99
CA SER A 61 -8.32 -6.68 5.14
C SER A 61 -7.84 -5.23 4.99
N ARG A 62 -7.10 -4.71 5.97
CA ARG A 62 -6.51 -3.36 5.93
C ARG A 62 -5.25 -3.27 5.06
N LEU A 63 -4.68 -4.41 4.67
CA LEU A 63 -3.40 -4.49 3.96
C LEU A 63 -3.62 -4.83 2.48
N ILE A 64 -3.23 -3.92 1.61
CA ILE A 64 -3.33 -4.06 0.14
C ILE A 64 -1.93 -4.36 -0.39
N SER A 65 -1.71 -5.55 -0.93
CA SER A 65 -0.40 -5.92 -1.47
C SER A 65 -0.16 -5.29 -2.84
N VAL A 66 1.02 -4.71 -3.02
CA VAL A 66 1.56 -4.25 -4.30
C VAL A 66 2.85 -5.06 -4.53
N LEU A 67 2.73 -6.13 -5.31
CA LEU A 67 3.77 -7.14 -5.50
C LEU A 67 4.50 -6.93 -6.82
N HIS A 68 5.83 -6.97 -6.79
CA HIS A 68 6.66 -6.86 -7.99
C HIS A 68 7.70 -7.99 -8.03
N TYR A 69 7.63 -8.88 -9.03
CA TYR A 69 8.44 -10.11 -9.05
C TYR A 69 8.86 -10.58 -10.45
N ASP A 70 8.96 -9.67 -11.42
CA ASP A 70 9.36 -9.98 -12.81
C ASP A 70 10.89 -10.06 -13.05
N GLY A 71 11.68 -9.94 -11.98
CA GLY A 71 13.15 -9.93 -12.04
C GLY A 71 13.77 -8.57 -12.28
N THR A 72 12.97 -7.51 -12.49
CA THR A 72 13.46 -6.14 -12.62
C THR A 72 13.37 -5.35 -11.31
N PRO A 73 14.14 -4.27 -11.13
CA PRO A 73 13.94 -3.34 -10.01
C PRO A 73 12.54 -2.71 -10.05
N ILE A 74 11.87 -2.68 -8.91
CA ILE A 74 10.58 -1.97 -8.80
C ILE A 74 10.79 -0.49 -9.11
N THR A 75 9.97 0.05 -10.01
CA THR A 75 10.07 1.45 -10.45
C THR A 75 9.07 2.33 -9.72
N ALA A 76 9.37 3.63 -9.61
CA ALA A 76 8.42 4.61 -9.12
C ALA A 76 7.13 4.60 -9.97
N ARG A 77 7.26 4.42 -11.28
CA ARG A 77 6.13 4.33 -12.22
C ARG A 77 5.19 3.17 -11.89
N PHE A 78 5.74 1.98 -11.64
CA PHE A 78 4.95 0.82 -11.25
C PHE A 78 4.15 1.07 -9.96
N ILE A 79 4.80 1.64 -8.94
CA ILE A 79 4.16 1.95 -7.66
C ILE A 79 3.01 2.94 -7.85
N VAL A 80 3.24 4.02 -8.62
CA VAL A 80 2.23 5.04 -8.92
C VAL A 80 1.03 4.42 -9.63
N ASP A 81 1.26 3.59 -10.66
CA ASP A 81 0.18 2.97 -11.44
C ASP A 81 -0.68 2.04 -10.57
N GLN A 82 -0.05 1.21 -9.73
CA GLN A 82 -0.74 0.30 -8.82
C GLN A 82 -1.56 1.05 -7.75
N ILE A 83 -0.96 2.03 -7.08
CA ILE A 83 -1.66 2.83 -6.06
C ILE A 83 -2.81 3.62 -6.70
N SER A 84 -2.60 4.24 -7.86
CA SER A 84 -3.64 5.01 -8.55
C SER A 84 -4.84 4.15 -8.95
N GLN A 85 -4.60 2.93 -9.46
CA GLN A 85 -5.66 1.99 -9.79
C GLN A 85 -6.49 1.62 -8.54
N HIS A 86 -5.82 1.35 -7.42
CA HIS A 86 -6.49 1.01 -6.16
C HIS A 86 -7.22 2.17 -5.49
N ALA A 87 -6.70 3.40 -5.62
CA ALA A 87 -7.35 4.61 -5.13
C ALA A 87 -8.59 4.93 -5.97
N GLY A 88 -8.48 4.88 -7.30
CA GLY A 88 -9.61 5.12 -8.22
C GLY A 88 -10.74 4.10 -8.06
N ALA A 89 -10.43 2.82 -7.84
CA ALA A 89 -11.45 1.80 -7.57
C ALA A 89 -12.19 1.99 -6.23
N ARG A 90 -11.62 2.77 -5.30
CA ARG A 90 -12.19 3.06 -3.98
C ARG A 90 -12.88 4.43 -3.90
N ASN A 91 -12.47 5.39 -4.74
CA ASN A 91 -13.23 6.60 -5.05
C ASN A 91 -14.38 6.28 -6.00
N ILE A 92 -15.32 5.43 -5.57
CA ILE A 92 -16.57 5.21 -6.29
C ILE A 92 -17.33 6.54 -6.29
N VAL A 93 -17.25 7.27 -7.40
CA VAL A 93 -18.18 8.35 -7.71
C VAL A 93 -19.58 7.73 -7.76
N PRO A 94 -20.58 8.25 -7.03
CA PRO A 94 -21.93 7.71 -7.10
C PRO A 94 -22.38 7.64 -8.56
N LEU A 95 -22.87 6.48 -9.00
CA LEU A 95 -23.67 6.40 -10.23
C LEU A 95 -24.74 7.49 -10.09
N LYS A 96 -24.65 8.56 -10.88
CA LYS A 96 -25.76 9.52 -10.99
C LYS A 96 -26.99 8.68 -11.26
N LYS A 97 -27.99 8.74 -10.36
CA LYS A 97 -29.31 8.19 -10.62
C LYS A 97 -29.73 8.70 -11.99
N ALA A 98 -29.97 7.78 -12.92
CA ALA A 98 -30.75 8.10 -14.10
C ALA A 98 -32.18 8.35 -13.61
N SER A 99 -32.62 9.60 -13.83
CA SER A 99 -33.95 10.17 -13.61
C SER A 99 -34.36 10.50 -12.17
#